data_AF-A0A972PSS7-F1
#
_entry.id   AF-A0A972PSS7-F1
#
_cell.length_a   1.000
_cell.length_b   1.000
_cell.length_c   1.000
_cell.angle_alpha   90.00
_cell.angle_beta   90.00
_cell.angle_gamma   90.00
#
_symmetry.space_group_name_H-M   'P 1'
#
loop_
_entity.id
_entity.type
_entity.pdbx_description
1 polymer ?
#
loop_
_entity_poly.entity_id
_entity_poly.type
_entity_poly.pdbx_seq_one_letter_code
_entity_poly.pdbx_strand_id
1 'polypeptide(L)'
;MVSVVDENTAWAFKWGGLYRTTDAGNTWSPVGWFTSHSTHAASNPQKLCAVDADTAWFSMWNIGYIFAPTLIIYWTVYWTTDGGITWSKYDMNMISCTAYSFIEYPDGVSGIDVADDGSVWVSTYSLSPQLSKTTDNGVSWHHYDLGNLYIFDICAFDADNAWAVGVETMTSLGNGTGVIVRTSDGGATWQVQERLNTIPAGISAADEQTAWVVGDLDLPYHPADKGIIFKTTDGGNTWVTQYEEDGACLMDVCAIDADTAWAAGRHADGSPLMLKTESGGNPVPPKPFISSISPSPAPWNTLLTITGSGFGEERGESYVSFGETMIEDYESWSDGSITLKAPENVEGEVAVTVTTPGGTSDPVVFHGLGALTIESVTPAVGSQLDLFLAIDGISGNGFLPVASVRLEKGTAVLNAYGVNVESHDKATCTVTLFGAEPGVYDVVLTIPDGLEARLPEAFTVSSACGAGSGTALLALGLTLGAMSVVGTLRAKRGRR
;
A
#
# COMPACT_ATOMS: atom_id res chain seq x y z
N MET A 1 -16.78 -0.16 -30.68
CA MET A 1 -15.41 -0.10 -30.14
C MET A 1 -15.04 1.34 -29.93
N VAL A 2 -14.40 1.66 -28.82
CA VAL A 2 -13.89 2.99 -28.50
C VAL A 2 -12.48 2.80 -27.96
N SER A 3 -11.57 3.70 -28.30
CA SER A 3 -10.25 3.81 -27.67
C SER A 3 -10.09 5.26 -27.23
N VAL A 4 -9.86 5.45 -25.93
CA VAL A 4 -9.71 6.76 -25.30
C VAL A 4 -8.22 7.02 -25.12
N VAL A 5 -7.78 8.20 -25.53
CA VAL A 5 -6.39 8.64 -25.41
C VAL A 5 -6.23 9.47 -24.14
N ASP A 6 -7.09 10.47 -23.97
CA ASP A 6 -7.07 11.41 -22.85
C ASP A 6 -8.49 11.94 -22.58
N GLU A 7 -8.62 12.87 -21.64
CA GLU A 7 -9.91 13.46 -21.25
C GLU A 7 -10.69 14.14 -22.41
N ASN A 8 -9.99 14.55 -23.47
CA ASN A 8 -10.54 15.25 -24.62
C ASN A 8 -10.59 14.37 -25.88
N THR A 9 -9.66 13.43 -26.02
CA THR A 9 -9.40 12.72 -27.26
C THR A 9 -9.84 11.26 -27.18
N ALA A 10 -10.68 10.86 -28.13
CA ALA A 10 -11.06 9.45 -28.29
C ALA A 10 -11.39 9.12 -29.75
N TRP A 11 -11.26 7.84 -30.08
CA TRP A 11 -11.60 7.28 -31.37
C TRP A 11 -12.67 6.22 -31.21
N ALA A 12 -13.62 6.15 -32.12
CA ALA A 12 -14.73 5.22 -32.04
C ALA A 12 -15.10 4.65 -33.40
N PHE A 13 -15.25 3.34 -33.45
CA PHE A 13 -15.83 2.66 -34.60
C PHE A 13 -17.33 2.44 -34.35
N LYS A 14 -18.15 2.93 -35.27
CA LYS A 14 -19.59 2.66 -35.36
C LYS A 14 -19.89 2.02 -36.71
N TRP A 15 -20.93 1.20 -36.78
CA TRP A 15 -21.39 0.65 -38.05
C TRP A 15 -21.54 1.76 -39.11
N GLY A 16 -20.74 1.67 -40.18
CA GLY A 16 -20.68 2.67 -41.26
C GLY A 16 -19.49 3.65 -41.24
N GLY A 17 -18.62 3.66 -40.22
CA GLY A 17 -17.41 4.50 -40.27
C GLY A 17 -16.61 4.60 -38.97
N LEU A 18 -15.41 5.15 -39.08
CA LEU A 18 -14.52 5.49 -37.97
C LEU A 18 -14.65 6.99 -37.67
N TYR A 19 -14.74 7.32 -36.39
CA TYR A 19 -14.94 8.67 -35.89
C TYR A 19 -13.90 9.02 -34.84
N ARG A 20 -13.58 10.32 -34.73
CA ARG A 20 -12.67 10.88 -33.73
C ARG A 20 -13.32 12.07 -33.04
N THR A 21 -13.11 12.20 -31.74
CA THR A 21 -13.41 13.39 -30.93
C THR A 21 -12.11 13.94 -30.35
N THR A 22 -12.06 15.26 -30.16
CA THR A 22 -10.98 15.99 -29.47
C THR A 22 -11.57 17.03 -28.50
N ASP A 23 -12.83 16.84 -28.11
CA ASP A 23 -13.60 17.75 -27.26
C ASP A 23 -14.42 16.97 -26.22
N ALA A 24 -13.83 15.92 -25.67
CA ALA A 24 -14.41 15.06 -24.62
C ALA A 24 -15.71 14.36 -25.07
N GLY A 25 -15.79 14.00 -26.35
CA GLY A 25 -16.94 13.31 -26.92
C GLY A 25 -18.15 14.20 -27.21
N ASN A 26 -18.04 15.52 -27.04
CA ASN A 26 -19.11 16.46 -27.35
C ASN A 26 -19.43 16.46 -28.85
N THR A 27 -18.41 16.37 -29.71
CA THR A 27 -18.55 16.21 -31.16
C THR A 27 -17.66 15.11 -31.72
N TRP A 28 -18.15 14.45 -32.77
CA TRP A 28 -17.47 13.34 -33.44
C TRP A 28 -17.34 13.62 -34.93
N SER A 29 -16.10 13.67 -35.41
CA SER A 29 -15.76 13.89 -36.82
C SER A 29 -15.47 12.56 -37.50
N PRO A 30 -16.05 12.27 -38.69
CA PRO A 30 -15.71 11.08 -39.45
C PRO A 30 -14.28 11.20 -40.01
N VAL A 31 -13.47 10.17 -39.80
CA VAL A 31 -12.04 10.11 -40.19
C VAL A 31 -11.71 8.88 -41.05
N GLY A 32 -12.74 8.10 -41.43
CA GLY A 32 -12.56 6.98 -42.34
C GLY A 32 -13.87 6.30 -42.68
N TRP A 33 -14.01 5.87 -43.93
CA TRP A 33 -15.17 5.14 -44.43
C TRP A 33 -14.75 3.73 -44.82
N PHE A 34 -14.93 2.79 -43.89
CA PHE A 34 -14.66 1.38 -44.09
C PHE A 34 -16.00 0.67 -44.27
N THR A 35 -16.65 0.88 -45.41
CA THR A 35 -17.98 0.28 -45.69
C THR A 35 -17.85 -1.23 -45.87
N SER A 36 -18.60 -1.99 -45.08
CA SER A 36 -19.12 -3.29 -45.52
C SER A 36 -20.26 -3.04 -46.52
N HIS A 37 -20.39 -3.91 -47.52
CA HIS A 37 -21.43 -3.91 -48.56
C HIS A 37 -21.11 -3.14 -49.86
N SER A 38 -20.02 -3.53 -50.52
CA SER A 38 -20.19 -3.87 -51.93
C SER A 38 -20.72 -5.31 -52.00
N THR A 39 -21.53 -5.65 -53.00
CA THR A 39 -22.27 -6.93 -53.11
C THR A 39 -21.41 -8.21 -53.08
N HIS A 40 -20.09 -8.11 -52.86
CA HIS A 40 -19.13 -9.20 -52.99
C HIS A 40 -17.94 -9.12 -51.98
N ALA A 41 -17.98 -8.30 -50.92
CA ALA A 41 -16.97 -8.30 -49.85
C ALA A 41 -17.54 -7.80 -48.51
N ALA A 42 -17.31 -8.55 -47.43
CA ALA A 42 -17.65 -8.17 -46.06
C ALA A 42 -16.37 -7.84 -45.29
N SER A 43 -16.40 -6.73 -44.56
CA SER A 43 -15.28 -6.24 -43.75
C SER A 43 -15.79 -5.93 -42.35
N ASN A 44 -15.15 -6.46 -41.32
CA ASN A 44 -15.53 -6.26 -39.92
C ASN A 44 -14.32 -5.80 -39.10
N PRO A 45 -14.33 -4.59 -38.52
CA PRO A 45 -13.26 -4.15 -37.63
C PRO A 45 -13.31 -4.93 -36.31
N GLN A 46 -12.15 -5.22 -35.69
CA GLN A 46 -12.05 -6.14 -34.56
C GLN A 46 -11.53 -5.49 -33.26
N LYS A 47 -10.43 -4.73 -33.32
CA LYS A 47 -9.98 -3.85 -32.24
C LYS A 47 -9.44 -2.53 -32.80
N LEU A 48 -9.47 -1.50 -31.97
CA LEU A 48 -8.99 -0.14 -32.23
C LEU A 48 -8.10 0.27 -31.05
N CYS A 49 -6.88 0.70 -31.34
CA CYS A 49 -5.94 1.26 -30.36
C CYS A 49 -5.50 2.64 -30.87
N ALA A 50 -5.90 3.69 -30.15
CA ALA A 50 -5.51 5.07 -30.42
C ALA A 50 -4.40 5.47 -29.47
N VAL A 51 -3.34 6.07 -30.02
CA VAL A 51 -2.17 6.53 -29.25
C VAL A 51 -2.33 8.00 -28.92
N ASP A 52 -2.78 8.79 -29.89
CA ASP A 52 -3.01 10.21 -29.74
C ASP A 52 -4.10 10.71 -30.71
N ALA A 53 -4.22 12.02 -30.87
CA ALA A 53 -5.19 12.62 -31.79
C ALA A 53 -4.89 12.33 -33.27
N ASP A 54 -3.65 12.01 -33.62
CA ASP A 54 -3.16 11.82 -34.98
C ASP A 54 -2.86 10.35 -35.33
N THR A 55 -2.50 9.57 -34.31
CA THR A 55 -2.02 8.19 -34.43
C THR A 55 -3.04 7.20 -33.89
N ALA A 56 -3.51 6.32 -34.77
CA ALA A 56 -4.41 5.23 -34.39
C ALA A 56 -4.19 4.00 -35.29
N TRP A 57 -4.40 2.84 -34.69
CA TRP A 57 -4.25 1.53 -35.28
C TRP A 57 -5.53 0.74 -35.10
N PHE A 58 -5.93 -0.01 -36.12
CA PHE A 58 -7.05 -0.92 -35.96
C PHE A 58 -6.93 -2.12 -36.89
N SER A 59 -7.54 -3.22 -36.46
CA SER A 59 -7.56 -4.46 -37.22
C SER A 59 -8.92 -4.67 -37.88
N MET A 60 -8.88 -5.27 -39.07
CA MET A 60 -10.07 -5.64 -39.83
C MET A 60 -9.94 -7.06 -40.33
N TRP A 61 -11.05 -7.79 -40.27
CA TRP A 61 -11.23 -9.03 -41.01
C TRP A 61 -11.93 -8.76 -42.33
N ASN A 62 -11.43 -9.35 -43.42
CA ASN A 62 -11.94 -9.15 -44.79
C ASN A 62 -12.25 -10.49 -45.47
N ILE A 63 -13.38 -10.54 -46.19
CA ILE A 63 -13.74 -11.63 -47.10
C ILE A 63 -13.59 -11.17 -48.55
N GLY A 64 -12.79 -11.89 -49.34
CA GLY A 64 -12.72 -11.78 -50.80
C GLY A 64 -13.20 -13.05 -51.51
N TYR A 65 -13.77 -12.91 -52.71
CA TYR A 65 -14.10 -14.04 -53.59
C TYR A 65 -12.99 -14.27 -54.64
N ILE A 66 -12.56 -15.52 -54.83
CA ILE A 66 -11.78 -15.91 -56.02
C ILE A 66 -12.72 -16.46 -57.09
N PHE A 67 -13.40 -17.58 -56.76
CA PHE A 67 -14.41 -18.27 -57.57
C PHE A 67 -15.29 -19.07 -56.62
N ALA A 68 -16.62 -19.11 -56.80
CA ALA A 68 -17.47 -19.98 -55.99
C ALA A 68 -17.03 -21.45 -56.15
N PRO A 69 -16.85 -22.24 -55.06
CA PRO A 69 -17.16 -21.98 -53.64
C PRO A 69 -15.95 -21.59 -52.76
N THR A 70 -14.85 -21.11 -53.33
CA THR A 70 -13.61 -20.73 -52.62
C THR A 70 -13.63 -19.26 -52.19
N LEU A 71 -13.42 -19.03 -50.89
CA LEU A 71 -13.27 -17.71 -50.28
C LEU A 71 -11.80 -17.48 -49.91
N ILE A 72 -11.34 -16.23 -50.00
CA ILE A 72 -10.14 -15.77 -49.32
C ILE A 72 -10.59 -15.03 -48.07
N ILE A 73 -10.04 -15.47 -46.96
CA ILE A 73 -10.09 -14.73 -45.71
C ILE A 73 -8.71 -14.17 -45.45
N TYR A 74 -8.65 -12.88 -45.15
CA TYR A 74 -7.43 -12.21 -44.76
C TYR A 74 -7.73 -11.11 -43.76
N TRP A 75 -6.70 -10.72 -43.02
CA TRP A 75 -6.78 -9.73 -41.97
C TRP A 75 -5.89 -8.57 -42.36
N THR A 76 -6.37 -7.36 -42.11
CA THR A 76 -5.63 -6.16 -42.46
C THR A 76 -5.49 -5.31 -41.22
N VAL A 77 -4.26 -4.86 -40.95
CA VAL A 77 -3.98 -3.81 -39.98
C VAL A 77 -3.96 -2.50 -40.73
N TYR A 78 -4.71 -1.52 -40.24
CA TYR A 78 -4.75 -0.16 -40.75
C TYR A 78 -4.18 0.79 -39.71
N TRP A 79 -3.49 1.82 -40.16
CA TRP A 79 -3.02 2.88 -39.28
C TRP A 79 -2.95 4.25 -39.95
N THR A 80 -3.00 5.26 -39.09
CA THR A 80 -2.85 6.68 -39.42
C THR A 80 -1.78 7.29 -38.52
N THR A 81 -1.16 8.37 -38.98
CA THR A 81 -0.29 9.27 -38.19
C THR A 81 -0.64 10.74 -38.43
N ASP A 82 -1.77 11.02 -39.11
CA ASP A 82 -2.21 12.37 -39.49
C ASP A 82 -3.68 12.63 -39.14
N GLY A 83 -4.21 11.92 -38.14
CA GLY A 83 -5.57 12.11 -37.66
C GLY A 83 -6.65 11.46 -38.53
N GLY A 84 -6.28 10.45 -39.31
CA GLY A 84 -7.14 9.70 -40.20
C GLY A 84 -7.39 10.43 -41.53
N ILE A 85 -6.55 11.41 -41.87
CA ILE A 85 -6.59 12.04 -43.20
C ILE A 85 -6.08 11.03 -44.24
N THR A 86 -5.03 10.28 -43.92
CA THR A 86 -4.51 9.18 -44.75
C THR A 86 -4.38 7.90 -43.94
N TRP A 87 -4.51 6.77 -44.63
CA TRP A 87 -4.46 5.45 -44.03
C TRP A 87 -3.44 4.57 -44.76
N SER A 88 -2.53 4.02 -44.00
CA SER A 88 -1.65 2.93 -44.42
C SER A 88 -2.27 1.59 -44.04
N LYS A 89 -1.87 0.52 -44.74
CA LYS A 89 -2.39 -0.82 -44.47
C LYS A 89 -1.34 -1.91 -44.67
N TYR A 90 -1.51 -2.98 -43.92
CA TYR A 90 -0.73 -4.21 -44.03
C TYR A 90 -1.68 -5.40 -44.04
N ASP A 91 -1.68 -6.15 -45.14
CA ASP A 91 -2.50 -7.36 -45.30
C ASP A 91 -1.72 -8.56 -44.73
N MET A 92 -2.17 -9.08 -43.59
CA MET A 92 -1.62 -10.27 -42.93
C MET A 92 -1.99 -11.54 -43.71
N ASN A 93 -1.19 -12.59 -43.52
CA ASN A 93 -1.21 -13.85 -44.28
C ASN A 93 -2.61 -14.29 -44.74
N MET A 94 -2.76 -14.49 -46.05
CA MET A 94 -4.02 -14.92 -46.68
C MET A 94 -4.27 -16.40 -46.45
N ILE A 95 -5.43 -16.75 -45.89
CA ILE A 95 -5.88 -18.15 -45.80
C ILE A 95 -6.99 -18.37 -46.83
N SER A 96 -6.77 -19.32 -47.74
CA SER A 96 -7.82 -19.79 -48.64
C SER A 96 -8.63 -20.89 -47.96
N CYS A 97 -9.95 -20.73 -47.86
CA CYS A 97 -10.83 -21.76 -47.29
C CYS A 97 -12.02 -22.06 -48.21
N THR A 98 -12.55 -23.27 -48.12
CA THR A 98 -13.80 -23.66 -48.78
C THR A 98 -14.99 -23.21 -47.93
N ALA A 99 -15.98 -22.54 -48.52
CA ALA A 99 -17.10 -21.90 -47.81
C ALA A 99 -17.89 -22.78 -46.80
N TYR A 100 -17.77 -24.10 -46.84
CA TYR A 100 -18.46 -25.03 -45.93
C TYR A 100 -17.74 -25.26 -44.58
N SER A 101 -16.45 -24.93 -44.45
CA SER A 101 -15.74 -25.01 -43.15
C SER A 101 -16.03 -23.81 -42.23
N PHE A 102 -16.88 -22.89 -42.67
CA PHE A 102 -17.21 -21.62 -42.00
C PHE A 102 -18.09 -21.78 -40.74
N ILE A 103 -18.59 -22.98 -40.45
CA ILE A 103 -19.65 -23.16 -39.44
C ILE A 103 -19.13 -23.24 -37.99
N GLU A 104 -17.82 -23.42 -37.71
CA GLU A 104 -17.42 -23.68 -36.31
C GLU A 104 -16.66 -22.59 -35.55
N TYR A 105 -15.75 -21.77 -36.10
CA TYR A 105 -15.18 -20.63 -35.33
C TYR A 105 -14.74 -19.49 -36.27
N PRO A 106 -15.01 -18.22 -35.96
CA PRO A 106 -14.54 -17.12 -36.80
C PRO A 106 -13.03 -16.93 -36.61
N ASP A 107 -12.24 -17.32 -37.61
CA ASP A 107 -10.82 -16.96 -37.69
C ASP A 107 -10.69 -15.40 -37.72
N GLY A 108 -9.96 -14.80 -36.77
CA GLY A 108 -9.97 -13.36 -36.45
C GLY A 108 -8.61 -12.76 -36.03
N VAL A 109 -8.52 -11.43 -36.00
CA VAL A 109 -7.52 -10.71 -35.18
C VAL A 109 -8.15 -10.50 -33.82
N SER A 110 -7.40 -10.79 -32.76
CA SER A 110 -7.94 -10.81 -31.40
C SER A 110 -7.42 -9.68 -30.54
N GLY A 111 -6.09 -9.50 -30.51
CA GLY A 111 -5.45 -8.39 -29.81
C GLY A 111 -4.73 -7.46 -30.79
N ILE A 112 -4.79 -6.16 -30.50
CA ILE A 112 -3.85 -5.17 -31.03
C ILE A 112 -3.50 -4.23 -29.90
N ASP A 113 -2.21 -3.95 -29.73
CA ASP A 113 -1.76 -2.95 -28.79
C ASP A 113 -0.56 -2.17 -29.34
N VAL A 114 -0.42 -0.94 -28.87
CA VAL A 114 0.70 -0.06 -29.19
C VAL A 114 1.42 0.25 -27.89
N ALA A 115 2.65 -0.24 -27.80
CA ALA A 115 3.50 -0.07 -26.63
C ALA A 115 4.04 1.36 -26.50
N ASP A 116 4.58 1.70 -25.33
CA ASP A 116 5.13 3.02 -25.03
C ASP A 116 6.31 3.41 -25.93
N ASP A 117 7.07 2.42 -26.40
CA ASP A 117 8.18 2.62 -27.35
C ASP A 117 7.71 2.76 -28.82
N GLY A 118 6.40 2.72 -29.05
CA GLY A 118 5.77 2.80 -30.37
C GLY A 118 5.74 1.47 -31.13
N SER A 119 6.21 0.37 -30.53
CA SER A 119 6.06 -0.95 -31.15
C SER A 119 4.59 -1.39 -31.15
N VAL A 120 4.18 -2.06 -32.24
CA VAL A 120 2.79 -2.51 -32.41
C VAL A 120 2.76 -4.02 -32.44
N TRP A 121 1.91 -4.59 -31.61
CA TRP A 121 1.73 -6.02 -31.45
C TRP A 121 0.32 -6.42 -31.88
N VAL A 122 0.22 -7.46 -32.71
CA VAL A 122 -1.05 -7.94 -33.26
C VAL A 122 -1.11 -9.45 -33.15
N SER A 123 -2.11 -9.98 -32.45
CA SER A 123 -2.35 -11.41 -32.34
C SER A 123 -3.51 -11.86 -33.21
N THR A 124 -3.36 -13.02 -33.84
CA THR A 124 -4.44 -13.65 -34.61
C THR A 124 -4.96 -14.89 -33.89
N TYR A 125 -6.27 -15.01 -33.90
CA TYR A 125 -7.02 -16.17 -33.47
C TYR A 125 -7.46 -16.94 -34.71
N SER A 126 -6.66 -17.90 -35.14
CA SER A 126 -6.97 -18.75 -36.29
C SER A 126 -6.48 -20.16 -36.05
N LEU A 127 -6.79 -21.09 -36.96
CA LEU A 127 -6.21 -22.45 -36.96
C LEU A 127 -4.66 -22.49 -37.01
N SER A 128 -4.00 -21.36 -37.26
CA SER A 128 -2.54 -21.20 -37.14
C SER A 128 -2.25 -19.86 -36.48
N PRO A 129 -2.39 -19.77 -35.13
CA PRO A 129 -2.32 -18.51 -34.40
C PRO A 129 -0.92 -17.91 -34.56
N GLN A 130 -0.89 -16.62 -34.89
CA GLN A 130 0.33 -15.87 -35.15
C GLN A 130 0.35 -14.59 -34.34
N LEU A 131 1.55 -14.23 -33.90
CA LEU A 131 1.84 -12.88 -33.44
C LEU A 131 2.59 -12.15 -34.55
N SER A 132 2.14 -10.95 -34.89
CA SER A 132 2.82 -10.04 -35.80
C SER A 132 3.24 -8.78 -35.05
N LYS A 133 4.48 -8.35 -35.24
CA LYS A 133 5.05 -7.18 -34.56
C LYS A 133 5.76 -6.25 -35.53
N THR A 134 5.62 -4.94 -35.34
CA THR A 134 6.42 -3.92 -36.03
C THR A 134 7.04 -2.97 -35.00
N THR A 135 8.24 -2.48 -35.29
CA THR A 135 8.97 -1.48 -34.49
C THR A 135 9.35 -0.24 -35.32
N ASP A 136 8.81 -0.15 -36.54
CA ASP A 136 9.14 0.87 -37.54
C ASP A 136 7.88 1.49 -38.17
N ASN A 137 6.81 1.62 -37.37
CA ASN A 137 5.52 2.19 -37.78
C ASN A 137 4.90 1.49 -38.99
N GLY A 138 4.99 0.15 -39.02
CA GLY A 138 4.35 -0.70 -40.02
C GLY A 138 5.09 -0.77 -41.36
N VAL A 139 6.33 -0.25 -41.44
CA VAL A 139 7.17 -0.38 -42.64
C VAL A 139 7.60 -1.84 -42.85
N SER A 140 7.91 -2.56 -41.77
CA SER A 140 8.20 -3.98 -41.78
C SER A 140 7.54 -4.71 -40.61
N TRP A 141 7.28 -6.00 -40.80
CA TRP A 141 6.59 -6.86 -39.85
C TRP A 141 7.36 -8.16 -39.60
N HIS A 142 7.50 -8.52 -38.33
CA HIS A 142 8.04 -9.79 -37.86
C HIS A 142 6.89 -10.70 -37.40
N HIS A 143 6.94 -11.98 -37.75
CA HIS A 143 5.91 -12.95 -37.43
C HIS A 143 6.46 -14.09 -36.57
N TYR A 144 5.71 -14.43 -35.53
CA TYR A 144 6.01 -15.53 -34.62
C TYR A 144 4.85 -16.52 -34.65
N ASP A 145 5.19 -17.80 -34.73
CA ASP A 145 4.22 -18.89 -34.60
C ASP A 145 3.91 -19.09 -33.11
N LEU A 146 2.63 -18.94 -32.74
CA LEU A 146 2.18 -19.14 -31.36
C LEU A 146 1.89 -20.62 -31.05
N GLY A 147 2.02 -21.51 -32.03
CA GLY A 147 1.75 -22.93 -31.88
C GLY A 147 0.28 -23.18 -31.53
N ASN A 148 0.03 -23.57 -30.28
CA ASN A 148 -1.32 -23.82 -29.77
C ASN A 148 -1.84 -22.71 -28.85
N LEU A 149 -1.11 -21.60 -28.70
CA LEU A 149 -1.52 -20.49 -27.85
C LEU A 149 -2.42 -19.54 -28.64
N TYR A 150 -3.71 -19.57 -28.33
CA TYR A 150 -4.72 -18.70 -28.92
C TYR A 150 -4.85 -17.46 -28.05
N ILE A 151 -4.23 -16.35 -28.45
CA ILE A 151 -4.29 -15.09 -27.70
C ILE A 151 -5.57 -14.33 -28.06
N PHE A 152 -6.36 -13.98 -27.04
CA PHE A 152 -7.57 -13.17 -27.15
C PHE A 152 -7.32 -11.67 -26.98
N ASP A 153 -6.41 -11.30 -26.09
CA ASP A 153 -6.03 -9.91 -25.88
C ASP A 153 -4.57 -9.79 -25.43
N ILE A 154 -3.96 -8.65 -25.71
CA ILE A 154 -2.55 -8.37 -25.45
C ILE A 154 -2.38 -6.95 -24.92
N CYS A 155 -1.47 -6.78 -23.97
CA CYS A 155 -1.04 -5.48 -23.44
C CYS A 155 0.49 -5.45 -23.47
N ALA A 156 1.06 -4.58 -24.32
CA ALA A 156 2.49 -4.49 -24.58
C ALA A 156 3.08 -3.24 -23.90
N PHE A 157 4.25 -3.40 -23.29
CA PHE A 157 4.96 -2.31 -22.62
C PHE A 157 6.04 -1.71 -23.54
N ASP A 158 6.73 -2.58 -24.27
CA ASP A 158 7.77 -2.23 -25.23
C ASP A 158 7.92 -3.32 -26.31
N ALA A 159 8.96 -3.21 -27.14
CA ALA A 159 9.26 -4.18 -28.20
C ALA A 159 9.60 -5.59 -27.69
N ASP A 160 9.90 -5.78 -26.41
CA ASP A 160 10.33 -7.05 -25.82
C ASP A 160 9.32 -7.63 -24.81
N ASN A 161 8.53 -6.79 -24.14
CA ASN A 161 7.72 -7.14 -23.00
C ASN A 161 6.22 -6.94 -23.29
N ALA A 162 5.44 -8.00 -23.09
CA ALA A 162 3.99 -7.95 -23.19
C ALA A 162 3.32 -9.01 -22.32
N TRP A 163 2.12 -8.72 -21.84
CA TRP A 163 1.21 -9.70 -21.25
C TRP A 163 0.12 -10.04 -22.24
N ALA A 164 -0.33 -11.28 -22.24
CA ALA A 164 -1.42 -11.71 -23.07
C ALA A 164 -2.30 -12.71 -22.34
N VAL A 165 -3.56 -12.77 -22.76
CA VAL A 165 -4.53 -13.73 -22.27
C VAL A 165 -5.12 -14.52 -23.42
N GLY A 166 -5.46 -15.78 -23.15
CA GLY A 166 -5.85 -16.70 -24.21
C GLY A 166 -6.21 -18.09 -23.70
N VAL A 167 -6.12 -19.07 -24.60
CA VAL A 167 -6.27 -20.51 -24.28
C VAL A 167 -5.14 -21.34 -24.91
N GLU A 168 -4.69 -22.39 -24.21
CA GLU A 168 -3.63 -23.31 -24.69
C GLU A 168 -4.12 -24.37 -25.68
N THR A 169 -5.43 -24.58 -25.82
CA THR A 169 -6.03 -25.49 -26.80
C THR A 169 -7.47 -25.08 -27.06
N MET A 170 -7.82 -24.87 -28.33
CA MET A 170 -9.21 -24.72 -28.76
C MET A 170 -9.71 -26.07 -29.26
N THR A 171 -10.65 -26.69 -28.55
CA THR A 171 -11.40 -27.83 -29.09
C THR A 171 -12.60 -27.31 -29.88
N SER A 172 -13.14 -28.11 -30.82
CA SER A 172 -14.36 -27.73 -31.56
C SER A 172 -15.60 -27.49 -30.68
N LEU A 173 -15.49 -27.78 -29.38
CA LEU A 173 -16.52 -27.62 -28.35
C LEU A 173 -16.31 -26.37 -27.46
N GLY A 174 -15.44 -25.42 -27.80
CA GLY A 174 -15.23 -24.18 -27.04
C GLY A 174 -14.38 -24.36 -25.77
N ASN A 175 -14.13 -25.60 -25.36
CA ASN A 175 -13.38 -25.90 -24.16
C ASN A 175 -11.87 -25.78 -24.39
N GLY A 176 -11.26 -24.82 -23.72
CA GLY A 176 -9.81 -24.63 -23.60
C GLY A 176 -9.44 -24.19 -22.19
N THR A 177 -8.24 -24.56 -21.73
CA THR A 177 -7.70 -24.02 -20.46
C THR A 177 -7.30 -22.57 -20.71
N GLY A 178 -7.98 -21.64 -20.03
CA GLY A 178 -7.61 -20.23 -20.06
C GLY A 178 -6.21 -20.03 -19.49
N VAL A 179 -5.47 -19.09 -20.05
CA VAL A 179 -4.10 -18.80 -19.62
C VAL A 179 -3.83 -17.32 -19.59
N ILE A 180 -3.01 -16.94 -18.62
CA ILE A 180 -2.31 -15.67 -18.58
C ILE A 180 -0.85 -15.96 -18.90
N VAL A 181 -0.30 -15.27 -19.88
CA VAL A 181 1.07 -15.46 -20.35
C VAL A 181 1.82 -14.13 -20.40
N ARG A 182 3.15 -14.19 -20.27
CA ARG A 182 4.05 -13.05 -20.40
C ARG A 182 5.21 -13.40 -21.33
N THR A 183 5.65 -12.44 -22.13
CA THR A 183 6.91 -12.50 -22.88
C THR A 183 7.86 -11.41 -22.37
N SER A 184 9.16 -11.67 -22.55
CA SER A 184 10.27 -10.73 -22.29
C SER A 184 11.35 -10.80 -23.38
N ASP A 185 11.03 -11.45 -24.50
CA ASP A 185 11.92 -11.66 -25.65
C ASP A 185 11.23 -11.29 -26.98
N GLY A 186 10.29 -10.36 -26.90
CA GLY A 186 9.64 -9.79 -28.07
C GLY A 186 8.63 -10.73 -28.73
N GLY A 187 8.06 -11.65 -27.95
CA GLY A 187 7.05 -12.61 -28.41
C GLY A 187 7.62 -13.87 -29.06
N ALA A 188 8.95 -14.05 -28.98
CA ALA A 188 9.60 -15.27 -29.47
C ALA A 188 9.26 -16.47 -28.57
N THR A 189 9.14 -16.25 -27.26
CA THR A 189 8.62 -17.22 -26.30
C THR A 189 7.62 -16.58 -25.34
N TRP A 190 6.68 -17.39 -24.86
CA TRP A 190 5.65 -17.00 -23.91
C TRP A 190 5.67 -17.92 -22.69
N GLN A 191 5.77 -17.33 -21.51
CA GLN A 191 5.76 -18.03 -20.23
C GLN A 191 4.37 -17.95 -19.61
N VAL A 192 3.79 -19.11 -19.29
CA VAL A 192 2.52 -19.19 -18.57
C VAL A 192 2.73 -18.71 -17.13
N GLN A 193 2.02 -17.66 -16.76
CA GLN A 193 1.97 -17.11 -15.40
C GLN A 193 0.90 -17.84 -14.58
N GLU A 194 -0.29 -18.03 -15.15
CA GLU A 194 -1.42 -18.69 -14.47
C GLU A 194 -2.26 -19.50 -15.47
N ARG A 195 -2.81 -20.63 -15.01
CA ARG A 195 -3.80 -21.42 -15.75
C ARG A 195 -5.16 -21.30 -15.08
N LEU A 196 -6.12 -20.79 -15.83
CA LEU A 196 -7.45 -20.46 -15.37
C LEU A 196 -8.44 -21.60 -15.65
N ASN A 197 -9.39 -21.77 -14.74
CA ASN A 197 -10.58 -22.61 -14.97
C ASN A 197 -11.73 -21.83 -15.64
N THR A 198 -11.41 -20.66 -16.18
CA THR A 198 -12.29 -19.74 -16.92
C THR A 198 -11.58 -19.31 -18.20
N ILE A 199 -12.33 -18.78 -19.16
CA ILE A 199 -11.82 -18.22 -20.40
C ILE A 199 -11.60 -16.71 -20.21
N PRO A 200 -10.35 -16.22 -20.24
CA PRO A 200 -10.10 -14.79 -20.17
C PRO A 200 -10.55 -14.12 -21.48
N ALA A 201 -11.06 -12.89 -21.39
CA ALA A 201 -11.53 -12.11 -22.53
C ALA A 201 -10.66 -10.87 -22.78
N GLY A 202 -10.17 -10.23 -21.72
CA GLY A 202 -9.42 -8.97 -21.82
C GLY A 202 -8.33 -8.85 -20.77
N ILE A 203 -7.32 -8.06 -21.09
CA ILE A 203 -6.20 -7.75 -20.19
C ILE A 203 -5.81 -6.28 -20.34
N SER A 204 -5.55 -5.62 -19.21
CA SER A 204 -5.00 -4.27 -19.20
C SER A 204 -4.08 -4.09 -18.01
N ALA A 205 -2.89 -3.57 -18.27
CA ALA A 205 -1.87 -3.31 -17.26
C ALA A 205 -1.76 -1.82 -16.98
N ALA A 206 -1.58 -1.48 -15.70
CA ALA A 206 -1.19 -0.12 -15.30
C ALA A 206 0.33 0.07 -15.43
N ASP A 207 1.08 -0.99 -15.18
CA ASP A 207 2.53 -1.05 -15.30
C ASP A 207 2.98 -2.53 -15.40
N GLU A 208 4.28 -2.77 -15.50
CA GLU A 208 4.84 -4.12 -15.57
C GLU A 208 4.61 -5.01 -14.33
N GLN A 209 4.19 -4.42 -13.20
CA GLN A 209 3.94 -5.11 -11.94
C GLN A 209 2.44 -5.38 -11.73
N THR A 210 1.58 -4.52 -12.28
CA THR A 210 0.16 -4.47 -11.98
C THR A 210 -0.69 -4.57 -13.24
N ALA A 211 -1.49 -5.65 -13.34
CA ALA A 211 -2.53 -5.72 -14.36
C ALA A 211 -3.78 -6.45 -13.87
N TRP A 212 -4.84 -6.27 -14.64
CA TRP A 212 -6.13 -6.91 -14.47
C TRP A 212 -6.45 -7.78 -15.67
N VAL A 213 -7.01 -8.95 -15.38
CA VAL A 213 -7.57 -9.87 -16.38
C VAL A 213 -9.03 -10.07 -16.09
N VAL A 214 -9.85 -9.97 -17.13
CA VAL A 214 -11.28 -10.23 -17.07
C VAL A 214 -11.66 -11.40 -17.96
N GLY A 215 -12.75 -12.08 -17.65
CA GLY A 215 -13.24 -13.18 -18.48
C GLY A 215 -14.56 -13.76 -18.03
N ASP A 216 -14.90 -14.89 -18.64
CA ASP A 216 -16.10 -15.67 -18.35
C ASP A 216 -15.90 -17.18 -18.58
N LEU A 217 -16.99 -17.93 -18.52
CA LEU A 217 -17.03 -19.32 -18.94
C LEU A 217 -17.99 -19.45 -20.14
N ASP A 218 -17.51 -19.10 -21.33
CA ASP A 218 -17.74 -19.79 -22.61
C ASP A 218 -18.47 -19.01 -23.72
N LEU A 219 -17.95 -19.15 -24.94
CA LEU A 219 -18.67 -18.88 -26.18
C LEU A 219 -19.51 -20.12 -26.55
N PRO A 220 -20.78 -20.01 -27.02
CA PRO A 220 -21.63 -18.83 -27.10
C PRO A 220 -22.90 -18.89 -26.22
N TYR A 221 -23.14 -19.92 -25.43
CA TYR A 221 -24.35 -20.02 -24.60
C TYR A 221 -24.16 -21.07 -23.50
N HIS A 222 -23.62 -20.66 -22.34
CA HIS A 222 -23.67 -21.51 -21.15
C HIS A 222 -24.50 -20.83 -20.05
N PRO A 223 -25.50 -21.51 -19.45
CA PRO A 223 -26.25 -20.97 -18.31
C PRO A 223 -25.43 -20.90 -17.01
N ALA A 224 -24.10 -20.98 -17.08
CA ALA A 224 -23.17 -20.94 -15.95
C ALA A 224 -22.00 -19.96 -16.19
N ASP A 225 -22.23 -18.91 -17.00
CA ASP A 225 -21.28 -17.81 -17.16
C ASP A 225 -20.91 -17.28 -15.77
N LYS A 226 -19.62 -17.23 -15.45
CA LYS A 226 -19.12 -16.68 -14.19
C LYS A 226 -18.15 -15.55 -14.51
N GLY A 227 -18.58 -14.33 -14.27
CA GLY A 227 -17.77 -13.13 -14.52
C GLY A 227 -16.66 -13.08 -13.49
N ILE A 228 -15.41 -12.96 -13.94
CA ILE A 228 -14.25 -12.99 -13.07
C ILE A 228 -13.29 -11.86 -13.35
N ILE A 229 -12.72 -11.29 -12.28
CA ILE A 229 -11.59 -10.35 -12.36
C ILE A 229 -10.43 -10.95 -11.56
N PHE A 230 -9.28 -11.09 -12.21
CA PHE A 230 -8.00 -11.36 -11.57
C PHE A 230 -7.14 -10.12 -11.58
N LYS A 231 -6.34 -9.92 -10.53
CA LYS A 231 -5.32 -8.87 -10.45
C LYS A 231 -4.00 -9.45 -9.97
N THR A 232 -2.90 -8.94 -10.49
CA THR A 232 -1.57 -9.09 -9.91
C THR A 232 -1.00 -7.72 -9.53
N THR A 233 -0.06 -7.71 -8.60
CA THR A 233 0.71 -6.52 -8.17
C THR A 233 2.20 -6.81 -8.06
N ASP A 234 2.63 -8.00 -8.50
CA ASP A 234 3.99 -8.51 -8.36
C ASP A 234 4.58 -8.98 -9.70
N GLY A 235 4.05 -8.47 -10.82
CA GLY A 235 4.54 -8.75 -12.16
C GLY A 235 4.07 -10.09 -12.74
N GLY A 236 2.99 -10.64 -12.18
CA GLY A 236 2.41 -11.91 -12.59
C GLY A 236 2.90 -13.13 -11.80
N ASN A 237 3.74 -12.93 -10.77
CA ASN A 237 4.16 -14.03 -9.89
C ASN A 237 2.99 -14.61 -9.11
N THR A 238 2.03 -13.78 -8.72
CA THR A 238 0.75 -14.19 -8.12
C THR A 238 -0.43 -13.44 -8.75
N TRP A 239 -1.55 -14.14 -8.89
CA TRP A 239 -2.82 -13.59 -9.35
C TRP A 239 -3.91 -13.84 -8.31
N VAL A 240 -4.61 -12.77 -7.93
CA VAL A 240 -5.65 -12.79 -6.90
C VAL A 240 -7.01 -12.47 -7.53
N THR A 241 -8.00 -13.30 -7.26
CA THR A 241 -9.39 -13.04 -7.65
C THR A 241 -9.96 -11.84 -6.87
N GLN A 242 -10.40 -10.81 -7.59
CA GLN A 242 -10.98 -9.58 -7.04
C GLN A 242 -12.51 -9.54 -7.09
N TYR A 243 -13.09 -10.25 -8.06
CA TYR A 243 -14.53 -10.27 -8.29
C TYR A 243 -14.94 -11.60 -8.90
N GLU A 244 -16.09 -12.10 -8.45
CA GLU A 244 -16.77 -13.28 -8.97
C GLU A 244 -18.28 -13.09 -8.90
N GLU A 245 -18.97 -13.28 -10.02
CA GLU A 245 -20.44 -13.26 -10.05
C GLU A 245 -20.99 -14.32 -11.00
N ASP A 246 -21.95 -15.10 -10.51
CA ASP A 246 -22.68 -16.09 -11.30
C ASP A 246 -23.69 -15.40 -12.21
N GLY A 247 -23.76 -15.84 -13.47
CA GLY A 247 -24.62 -15.24 -14.49
C GLY A 247 -24.09 -13.92 -15.04
N ALA A 248 -22.78 -13.68 -14.98
CA ALA A 248 -22.12 -12.50 -15.52
C ALA A 248 -21.00 -12.89 -16.49
N CYS A 249 -20.67 -11.99 -17.41
CA CYS A 249 -19.50 -12.11 -18.24
C CYS A 249 -18.84 -10.75 -18.45
N LEU A 250 -17.53 -10.67 -18.19
CA LEU A 250 -16.73 -9.47 -18.38
C LEU A 250 -15.92 -9.62 -19.67
N MET A 251 -16.02 -8.61 -20.52
CA MET A 251 -15.53 -8.66 -21.91
C MET A 251 -14.29 -7.81 -22.12
N ASP A 252 -14.13 -6.74 -21.35
CA ASP A 252 -13.05 -5.79 -21.53
C ASP A 252 -12.68 -5.11 -20.21
N VAL A 253 -11.44 -4.66 -20.10
CA VAL A 253 -10.88 -4.01 -18.92
C VAL A 253 -9.92 -2.90 -19.33
N CYS A 254 -9.94 -1.81 -18.57
CA CYS A 254 -9.07 -0.66 -18.77
C CYS A 254 -8.50 -0.24 -17.41
N ALA A 255 -7.20 -0.39 -17.26
CA ALA A 255 -6.43 0.12 -16.14
C ALA A 255 -5.89 1.51 -16.49
N ILE A 256 -5.96 2.43 -15.52
CA ILE A 256 -5.38 3.78 -15.63
C ILE A 256 -4.10 3.88 -14.80
N ASP A 257 -4.15 3.33 -13.59
CA ASP A 257 -3.03 3.23 -12.66
C ASP A 257 -3.25 2.01 -11.76
N ALA A 258 -2.34 1.77 -10.81
CA ALA A 258 -2.38 0.61 -9.93
C ALA A 258 -3.65 0.53 -9.05
N ASP A 259 -4.38 1.64 -8.88
CA ASP A 259 -5.54 1.77 -8.02
C ASP A 259 -6.86 1.98 -8.80
N THR A 260 -6.78 2.42 -10.06
CA THR A 260 -7.94 2.84 -10.83
C THR A 260 -8.10 1.99 -12.09
N ALA A 261 -9.21 1.26 -12.16
CA ALA A 261 -9.56 0.46 -13.33
C ALA A 261 -11.08 0.31 -13.51
N TRP A 262 -11.50 0.06 -14.74
CA TRP A 262 -12.87 -0.26 -15.12
C TRP A 262 -12.93 -1.62 -15.81
N ALA A 263 -13.98 -2.38 -15.53
CA ALA A 263 -14.33 -3.59 -16.27
C ALA A 263 -15.75 -3.46 -16.85
N ALA A 264 -15.93 -3.92 -18.07
CA ALA A 264 -17.19 -3.84 -18.80
C ALA A 264 -17.65 -5.21 -19.26
N GLY A 265 -18.95 -5.46 -19.20
CA GLY A 265 -19.54 -6.74 -19.52
C GLY A 265 -21.06 -6.73 -19.59
N ARG A 266 -21.67 -7.88 -19.37
CA ARG A 266 -23.13 -8.05 -19.29
C ARG A 266 -23.50 -9.18 -18.32
N HIS A 267 -24.72 -9.15 -17.82
CA HIS A 267 -25.33 -10.32 -17.20
C HIS A 267 -25.90 -11.27 -18.26
N ALA A 268 -26.25 -12.49 -17.85
CA ALA A 268 -26.84 -13.54 -18.68
C ALA A 268 -28.19 -13.13 -19.30
N ASP A 269 -28.91 -12.19 -18.68
CA ASP A 269 -30.14 -11.61 -19.23
C ASP A 269 -29.91 -10.53 -20.30
N GLY A 270 -28.63 -10.22 -20.57
CA GLY A 270 -28.18 -9.21 -21.54
C GLY A 270 -28.10 -7.79 -20.99
N SER A 271 -28.43 -7.54 -19.72
CA SER A 271 -28.27 -6.23 -19.10
C SER A 271 -26.79 -5.86 -18.97
N PRO A 272 -26.41 -4.58 -19.14
CA PRO A 272 -25.01 -4.16 -19.09
C PRO A 272 -24.46 -4.25 -17.66
N LEU A 273 -23.18 -4.64 -17.54
CA LEU A 273 -22.41 -4.64 -16.30
C LEU A 273 -21.20 -3.73 -16.46
N MET A 274 -21.00 -2.82 -15.49
CA MET A 274 -19.83 -1.96 -15.44
C MET A 274 -19.34 -1.87 -13.99
N LEU A 275 -18.07 -2.19 -13.80
CA LEU A 275 -17.41 -2.19 -12.50
C LEU A 275 -16.27 -1.16 -12.54
N LYS A 276 -16.02 -0.51 -11.39
CA LYS A 276 -14.94 0.46 -11.21
C LYS A 276 -14.25 0.19 -9.88
N THR A 277 -12.93 0.35 -9.85
CA THR A 277 -12.17 0.49 -8.61
C THR A 277 -11.39 1.82 -8.58
N GLU A 278 -11.17 2.34 -7.38
CA GLU A 278 -10.28 3.46 -7.04
C GLU A 278 -9.31 3.08 -5.92
N SER A 279 -9.25 1.79 -5.57
CA SER A 279 -8.39 1.22 -4.52
C SER A 279 -7.60 0.01 -5.04
N GLY A 280 -7.64 -0.22 -6.35
CA GLY A 280 -7.01 -1.34 -7.02
C GLY A 280 -7.66 -2.68 -6.68
N GLY A 281 -8.92 -2.67 -6.25
CA GLY A 281 -9.62 -3.84 -5.71
C GLY A 281 -9.28 -4.17 -4.26
N ASN A 282 -8.33 -3.45 -3.65
CA ASN A 282 -8.00 -3.66 -2.24
C ASN A 282 -9.18 -3.23 -1.36
N PRO A 283 -9.49 -3.98 -0.28
CA PRO A 283 -10.51 -3.56 0.68
C PRO A 283 -10.13 -2.21 1.28
N VAL A 284 -11.11 -1.31 1.39
CA VAL A 284 -10.93 0.01 2.02
C VAL A 284 -10.43 -0.21 3.45
N PRO A 285 -9.28 0.36 3.84
CA PRO A 285 -8.75 0.20 5.19
C PRO A 285 -9.76 0.71 6.24
N PRO A 286 -9.91 0.04 7.40
CA PRO A 286 -10.83 0.51 8.43
C PRO A 286 -10.40 1.88 8.95
N LYS A 287 -11.38 2.72 9.33
CA LYS A 287 -11.10 3.99 10.04
C LYS A 287 -10.31 3.68 11.32
N PRO A 288 -9.18 4.36 11.57
CA PRO A 288 -8.38 4.13 12.76
C PRO A 288 -9.18 4.48 14.03
N PHE A 289 -8.91 3.74 15.11
CA PHE A 289 -9.56 3.93 16.40
C PHE A 289 -8.51 3.95 17.51
N ILE A 290 -8.52 5.00 18.34
CA ILE A 290 -7.66 5.11 19.51
C ILE A 290 -8.45 4.67 20.74
N SER A 291 -7.96 3.65 21.43
CA SER A 291 -8.55 3.16 22.68
C SER A 291 -8.00 3.88 23.92
N SER A 292 -6.70 4.21 23.93
CA SER A 292 -6.04 4.87 25.05
C SER A 292 -4.70 5.48 24.66
N ILE A 293 -4.25 6.44 25.47
CA ILE A 293 -2.93 7.07 25.41
C ILE A 293 -2.34 6.98 26.81
N SER A 294 -1.15 6.39 26.94
CA SER A 294 -0.52 6.15 28.24
C SER A 294 0.98 6.44 28.20
N PRO A 295 1.54 7.14 29.19
CA PRO A 295 0.85 7.79 30.31
C PRO A 295 0.01 9.00 29.86
N SER A 296 -1.09 9.27 30.57
CA SER A 296 -1.86 10.52 30.49
C SER A 296 -2.47 10.80 31.88
N PRO A 297 -2.25 11.96 32.50
CA PRO A 297 -1.46 13.10 32.00
C PRO A 297 0.05 12.84 32.00
N ALA A 298 0.82 13.60 31.19
CA ALA A 298 2.29 13.50 31.12
C ALA A 298 2.98 14.80 30.65
N PRO A 299 4.25 15.04 31.06
CA PRO A 299 5.03 16.19 30.56
C PRO A 299 5.50 16.00 29.11
N TRP A 300 5.95 17.09 28.46
CA TRP A 300 6.54 16.99 27.12
C TRP A 300 7.82 16.14 27.13
N ASN A 301 8.16 15.57 25.97
CA ASN A 301 9.25 14.61 25.77
C ASN A 301 9.06 13.25 26.49
N THR A 302 7.94 13.03 27.18
CA THR A 302 7.62 11.73 27.78
C THR A 302 7.33 10.72 26.68
N LEU A 303 7.82 9.49 26.84
CA LEU A 303 7.48 8.38 25.96
C LEU A 303 6.03 7.94 26.18
N LEU A 304 5.21 8.07 25.13
CA LEU A 304 3.80 7.72 25.11
C LEU A 304 3.55 6.48 24.26
N THR A 305 2.61 5.64 24.69
CA THR A 305 2.02 4.55 23.91
C THR A 305 0.56 4.87 23.63
N ILE A 306 0.23 4.97 22.34
CA ILE A 306 -1.14 5.07 21.83
C ILE A 306 -1.58 3.66 21.45
N THR A 307 -2.61 3.14 22.11
CA THR A 307 -3.15 1.79 21.85
C THR A 307 -4.46 1.91 21.09
N GLY A 308 -4.68 1.07 20.08
CA GLY A 308 -5.87 1.14 19.24
C GLY A 308 -5.98 0.03 18.20
N SER A 309 -6.53 0.36 17.04
CA SER A 309 -6.67 -0.54 15.89
C SER A 309 -6.82 0.25 14.59
N GLY A 310 -6.50 -0.37 13.45
CA GLY A 310 -6.62 0.28 12.13
C GLY A 310 -5.52 1.29 11.87
N PHE A 311 -4.39 1.18 12.58
CA PHE A 311 -3.20 2.00 12.35
C PHE A 311 -2.34 1.48 11.20
N GLY A 312 -2.56 0.23 10.78
CA GLY A 312 -1.72 -0.47 9.81
C GLY A 312 -0.48 -1.10 10.45
N GLU A 313 -0.04 -2.24 9.93
CA GLU A 313 1.14 -2.98 10.42
C GLU A 313 2.44 -2.17 10.30
N GLU A 314 2.50 -1.27 9.30
CA GLU A 314 3.59 -0.33 9.09
C GLU A 314 3.02 1.09 8.96
N ARG A 315 3.84 2.10 9.28
CA ARG A 315 3.41 3.51 9.27
C ARG A 315 3.01 3.98 7.87
N GLY A 316 3.88 3.77 6.88
CA GLY A 316 3.79 4.43 5.58
C GLY A 316 3.68 5.95 5.73
N GLU A 317 2.65 6.52 5.11
CA GLU A 317 2.29 7.96 5.17
C GLU A 317 1.37 8.32 6.34
N SER A 318 1.00 7.35 7.19
CA SER A 318 0.15 7.58 8.35
C SER A 318 0.88 8.40 9.43
N TYR A 319 0.12 9.19 10.21
CA TYR A 319 0.69 10.05 11.24
C TYR A 319 -0.26 10.25 12.43
N VAL A 320 0.31 10.70 13.55
CA VAL A 320 -0.38 11.15 14.74
C VAL A 320 -0.33 12.68 14.81
N SER A 321 -1.43 13.30 15.23
CA SER A 321 -1.49 14.74 15.52
C SER A 321 -1.92 14.99 16.96
N PHE A 322 -1.28 15.97 17.60
CA PHE A 322 -1.67 16.57 18.88
C PHE A 322 -2.21 17.98 18.60
N GLY A 323 -3.53 18.13 18.53
CA GLY A 323 -4.17 19.35 18.05
C GLY A 323 -3.76 19.64 16.61
N GLU A 324 -3.14 20.80 16.37
CA GLU A 324 -2.61 21.19 15.06
C GLU A 324 -1.17 20.69 14.82
N THR A 325 -0.53 20.08 15.82
CA THR A 325 0.87 19.63 15.72
C THR A 325 0.95 18.20 15.19
N MET A 326 1.52 18.02 14.00
CA MET A 326 1.81 16.70 13.43
C MET A 326 3.12 16.13 14.01
N ILE A 327 3.11 14.87 14.40
CA ILE A 327 4.30 14.17 14.90
C ILE A 327 5.09 13.58 13.73
N GLU A 328 6.40 13.84 13.71
CA GLU A 328 7.32 13.34 12.67
C GLU A 328 8.13 12.12 13.15
N ASP A 329 8.47 12.09 14.45
CA ASP A 329 9.33 11.08 15.07
C ASP A 329 8.52 10.03 15.85
N TYR A 330 8.80 8.76 15.57
CA TYR A 330 8.15 7.61 16.17
C TYR A 330 9.19 6.58 16.60
N GLU A 331 9.01 6.00 17.79
CA GLU A 331 9.87 4.94 18.31
C GLU A 331 9.43 3.56 17.80
N SER A 332 8.12 3.36 17.62
CA SER A 332 7.58 2.16 16.97
C SER A 332 6.15 2.37 16.45
N TRP A 333 5.77 1.55 15.47
CA TRP A 333 4.45 1.53 14.85
C TRP A 333 4.00 0.09 14.62
N SER A 334 2.71 -0.17 14.81
CA SER A 334 2.01 -1.42 14.51
C SER A 334 0.51 -1.13 14.43
N ASP A 335 -0.30 -2.08 13.93
CA ASP A 335 -1.75 -1.85 13.79
C ASP A 335 -2.44 -1.54 15.12
N GLY A 336 -1.94 -2.11 16.22
CA GLY A 336 -2.54 -1.97 17.54
C GLY A 336 -1.85 -0.98 18.48
N SER A 337 -0.66 -0.49 18.13
CA SER A 337 0.19 0.29 19.05
C SER A 337 1.16 1.21 18.33
N ILE A 338 1.19 2.47 18.74
CA ILE A 338 2.13 3.49 18.29
C ILE A 338 2.88 4.02 19.52
N THR A 339 4.22 4.05 19.45
CA THR A 339 5.05 4.66 20.50
C THR A 339 5.76 5.88 19.96
N LEU A 340 5.63 7.01 20.65
CA LEU A 340 6.19 8.31 20.26
C LEU A 340 6.49 9.16 21.51
N LYS A 341 7.13 10.31 21.34
CA LYS A 341 7.32 11.27 22.45
C LYS A 341 6.27 12.37 22.41
N ALA A 342 5.78 12.76 23.57
CA ALA A 342 4.88 13.89 23.72
C ALA A 342 5.55 15.16 23.14
N PRO A 343 4.88 15.92 22.25
CA PRO A 343 5.48 17.08 21.60
C PRO A 343 5.79 18.20 22.60
N GLU A 344 6.71 19.09 22.23
CA GLU A 344 7.07 20.26 23.04
C GLU A 344 5.86 21.13 23.38
N ASN A 345 5.86 21.71 24.57
CA ASN A 345 4.84 22.67 25.04
C ASN A 345 3.39 22.14 25.05
N VAL A 346 3.20 20.82 25.13
CA VAL A 346 1.86 20.26 25.35
C VAL A 346 1.43 20.52 26.81
N GLU A 347 0.51 21.47 26.99
CA GLU A 347 -0.04 21.85 28.29
C GLU A 347 -1.57 21.92 28.21
N GLY A 348 -2.26 21.33 29.19
CA GLY A 348 -3.72 21.27 29.23
C GLY A 348 -4.30 20.17 28.36
N GLU A 349 -5.56 20.32 27.97
CA GLU A 349 -6.29 19.35 27.15
C GLU A 349 -5.95 19.51 25.67
N VAL A 350 -5.43 18.44 25.06
CA VAL A 350 -5.08 18.40 23.63
C VAL A 350 -5.75 17.19 22.98
N ALA A 351 -6.47 17.42 21.89
CA ALA A 351 -7.06 16.34 21.11
C ALA A 351 -5.97 15.61 20.32
N VAL A 352 -5.95 14.27 20.42
CA VAL A 352 -5.00 13.43 19.68
C VAL A 352 -5.75 12.57 18.68
N THR A 353 -5.26 12.55 17.44
CA THR A 353 -5.84 11.77 16.33
C THR A 353 -4.76 10.97 15.60
N VAL A 354 -5.15 9.84 15.03
CA VAL A 354 -4.32 9.06 14.08
C VAL A 354 -4.97 9.16 12.70
N THR A 355 -4.19 9.50 11.69
CA THR A 355 -4.64 9.58 10.29
C THR A 355 -3.94 8.49 9.47
N THR A 356 -4.74 7.67 8.79
CA THR A 356 -4.30 6.58 7.89
C THR A 356 -5.05 6.69 6.56
N PRO A 357 -4.73 5.86 5.54
CA PRO A 357 -5.55 5.76 4.33
C PRO A 357 -7.03 5.38 4.59
N GLY A 358 -7.33 4.77 5.73
CA GLY A 358 -8.70 4.48 6.18
C GLY A 358 -9.45 5.69 6.74
N GLY A 359 -8.80 6.85 6.86
CA GLY A 359 -9.33 8.10 7.39
C GLY A 359 -8.65 8.56 8.68
N THR A 360 -9.24 9.56 9.33
CA THR A 360 -8.76 10.07 10.63
C THR A 360 -9.61 9.55 11.78
N SER A 361 -8.99 9.14 12.88
CA SER A 361 -9.68 8.62 14.06
C SER A 361 -10.58 9.68 14.71
N ASP A 362 -11.51 9.25 15.54
CA ASP A 362 -12.12 10.19 16.49
C ASP A 362 -11.04 10.67 17.49
N PRO A 363 -11.12 11.93 17.96
CA PRO A 363 -10.10 12.48 18.83
C PRO A 363 -10.18 11.89 20.24
N VAL A 364 -9.02 11.56 20.82
CA VAL A 364 -8.87 11.20 22.23
C VAL A 364 -8.14 12.32 22.96
N VAL A 365 -8.66 12.75 24.11
CA VAL A 365 -8.05 13.83 24.89
C VAL A 365 -6.81 13.31 25.62
N PHE A 366 -5.68 13.98 25.38
CA PHE A 366 -4.46 13.86 26.15
C PHE A 366 -4.32 15.08 27.07
N HIS A 367 -3.87 14.86 28.30
CA HIS A 367 -3.67 15.93 29.28
C HIS A 367 -2.16 16.21 29.43
N GLY A 368 -1.69 17.26 28.77
CA GLY A 368 -0.30 17.69 28.85
C GLY A 368 0.01 18.41 30.17
N LEU A 369 1.11 18.05 30.81
CA LEU A 369 1.56 18.70 32.04
C LEU A 369 2.55 19.85 31.77
N GLY A 370 2.98 20.11 30.53
CA GLY A 370 4.09 21.03 30.29
C GLY A 370 5.44 20.40 30.67
N ALA A 371 6.41 21.18 31.15
CA ALA A 371 7.76 20.70 31.43
C ALA A 371 7.87 19.95 32.76
N LEU A 372 8.66 18.86 32.77
CA LEU A 372 9.09 18.20 34.02
C LEU A 372 10.04 19.14 34.77
N THR A 373 9.68 19.55 35.98
CA THR A 373 10.48 20.49 36.79
C THR A 373 10.46 20.11 38.26
N ILE A 374 11.49 20.53 38.99
CA ILE A 374 11.50 20.54 40.45
C ILE A 374 11.71 22.00 40.86
N GLU A 375 10.89 22.49 41.79
CA GLU A 375 10.90 23.88 42.26
C GLU A 375 11.43 24.02 43.68
N SER A 376 11.11 23.08 44.56
CA SER A 376 11.58 23.10 45.94
C SER A 376 11.67 21.71 46.56
N VAL A 377 12.44 21.62 47.65
CA VAL A 377 12.58 20.42 48.49
C VAL A 377 12.47 20.82 49.96
N THR A 378 11.71 20.06 50.75
CA THR A 378 11.46 20.30 52.17
C THR A 378 11.54 18.99 52.96
N PRO A 379 12.35 18.91 54.03
CA PRO A 379 13.38 19.89 54.38
C PRO A 379 14.48 19.96 53.31
N ALA A 380 15.03 21.16 53.10
CA ALA A 380 16.18 21.39 52.20
C ALA A 380 17.55 21.11 52.86
N VAL A 381 17.54 20.56 54.07
CA VAL A 381 18.75 20.34 54.87
C VAL A 381 18.61 19.06 55.69
N GLY A 382 19.72 18.34 55.82
CA GLY A 382 19.86 17.17 56.69
C GLY A 382 21.22 17.13 57.38
N SER A 383 21.37 16.24 58.37
CA SER A 383 22.63 15.98 59.04
C SER A 383 23.31 14.76 58.44
N GLN A 384 24.64 14.79 58.31
CA GLN A 384 25.45 13.61 57.98
C GLN A 384 25.26 12.44 58.98
N LEU A 385 24.66 12.71 60.15
CA LEU A 385 24.33 11.68 61.15
C LEU A 385 22.93 11.10 61.01
N ASP A 386 22.09 11.61 60.09
CA ASP A 386 20.73 11.11 59.90
C ASP A 386 20.77 9.76 59.19
N LEU A 387 20.40 8.70 59.91
CA LEU A 387 20.29 7.37 59.32
C LEU A 387 19.19 7.34 58.26
N PHE A 388 18.06 7.98 58.53
CA PHE A 388 16.94 8.12 57.61
C PHE A 388 16.36 9.52 57.75
N LEU A 389 16.43 10.32 56.69
CA LEU A 389 15.79 11.62 56.62
C LEU A 389 14.56 11.51 55.72
N ALA A 390 13.39 11.83 56.27
CA ALA A 390 12.18 12.02 55.47
C ALA A 390 12.26 13.35 54.73
N ILE A 391 12.07 13.29 53.40
CA ILE A 391 11.80 14.45 52.57
C ILE A 391 10.28 14.55 52.44
N ASP A 392 9.71 15.47 53.22
CA ASP A 392 8.26 15.66 53.40
C ASP A 392 7.60 16.38 52.22
N GLY A 393 8.38 16.97 51.31
CA GLY A 393 7.84 17.57 50.10
C GLY A 393 8.90 17.93 49.08
N ILE A 394 8.79 17.36 47.89
CA ILE A 394 9.41 17.82 46.66
C ILE A 394 8.29 18.43 45.85
N SER A 395 8.36 19.75 45.58
CA SER A 395 7.38 20.43 44.73
C SER A 395 7.94 20.63 43.33
N GLY A 396 7.06 20.64 42.33
CA GLY A 396 7.46 20.83 40.95
C GLY A 396 6.28 20.59 40.01
N ASN A 397 6.56 20.03 38.84
CA ASN A 397 5.53 19.70 37.86
C ASN A 397 5.95 18.51 37.00
N GLY A 398 4.99 17.79 36.43
CA GLY A 398 5.24 16.66 35.53
C GLY A 398 5.53 15.32 36.24
N PHE A 399 5.32 15.21 37.55
CA PHE A 399 5.64 13.98 38.29
C PHE A 399 4.70 12.84 37.90
N LEU A 400 5.28 11.68 37.58
CA LEU A 400 4.56 10.46 37.24
C LEU A 400 4.73 9.38 38.32
N PRO A 401 3.74 8.49 38.50
CA PRO A 401 3.88 7.33 39.38
C PRO A 401 5.16 6.54 39.06
N VAL A 402 5.77 5.96 40.09
CA VAL A 402 7.02 5.17 39.98
C VAL A 402 8.26 6.03 39.64
N ALA A 403 8.16 7.36 39.73
CA ALA A 403 9.34 8.22 39.67
C ALA A 403 10.37 7.84 40.76
N SER A 404 11.64 8.07 40.46
CA SER A 404 12.74 7.91 41.41
C SER A 404 13.35 9.26 41.74
N VAL A 405 13.89 9.38 42.96
CA VAL A 405 14.55 10.60 43.44
C VAL A 405 15.95 10.24 43.92
N ARG A 406 16.92 11.10 43.63
CA ARG A 406 18.28 10.99 44.15
C ARG A 406 18.88 12.36 44.41
N LEU A 407 19.85 12.40 45.31
CA LEU A 407 20.68 13.57 45.55
C LEU A 407 22.04 13.37 44.89
N GLU A 408 22.54 14.37 44.18
CA GLU A 408 23.82 14.30 43.48
C GLU A 408 24.77 15.43 43.88
N LYS A 409 26.05 15.09 44.08
CA LYS A 409 27.13 16.05 44.30
C LYS A 409 28.40 15.54 43.62
N GLY A 410 28.77 16.13 42.49
CA GLY A 410 29.88 15.62 41.68
C GLY A 410 29.63 14.16 41.27
N THR A 411 30.47 13.24 41.73
CA THR A 411 30.29 11.80 41.49
C THR A 411 29.51 11.07 42.60
N ALA A 412 29.15 11.76 43.68
CA ALA A 412 28.40 11.16 44.79
C ALA A 412 26.90 11.14 44.45
N VAL A 413 26.27 9.97 44.62
CA VAL A 413 24.83 9.76 44.38
C VAL A 413 24.21 9.12 45.63
N LEU A 414 23.16 9.75 46.17
CA LEU A 414 22.37 9.24 47.29
C LEU A 414 20.97 8.94 46.78
N ASN A 415 20.66 7.67 46.57
CA ASN A 415 19.33 7.26 46.10
C ASN A 415 18.31 7.36 47.23
N ALA A 416 17.18 7.99 46.95
CA ALA A 416 16.02 7.93 47.83
C ALA A 416 15.33 6.58 47.70
N TYR A 417 14.60 6.21 48.75
CA TYR A 417 13.73 5.03 48.75
C TYR A 417 12.34 5.42 49.28
N GLY A 418 11.35 4.59 49.00
CA GLY A 418 9.96 4.88 49.36
C GLY A 418 9.44 6.16 48.70
N VAL A 419 9.86 6.45 47.46
CA VAL A 419 9.36 7.59 46.70
C VAL A 419 7.87 7.42 46.46
N ASN A 420 7.08 8.38 46.93
CA ASN A 420 5.64 8.43 46.79
C ASN A 420 5.26 9.72 46.06
N VAL A 421 4.74 9.60 44.85
CA VAL A 421 4.21 10.73 44.08
C VAL A 421 2.75 10.91 44.47
N GLU A 422 2.47 11.96 45.25
CA GLU A 422 1.13 12.25 45.78
C GLU A 422 0.23 12.91 44.73
N SER A 423 0.84 13.71 43.86
CA SER A 423 0.22 14.43 42.74
C SER A 423 1.28 14.77 41.70
N HIS A 424 0.87 15.30 40.55
CA HIS A 424 1.79 15.67 39.46
C HIS A 424 2.77 16.80 39.82
N ASP A 425 2.56 17.47 40.95
CA ASP A 425 3.36 18.57 41.46
C ASP A 425 3.98 18.29 42.84
N LYS A 426 3.74 17.11 43.43
CA LYS A 426 4.21 16.78 44.79
C LYS A 426 4.66 15.33 44.93
N ALA A 427 5.87 15.15 45.44
CA ALA A 427 6.42 13.86 45.82
C ALA A 427 7.04 13.89 47.22
N THR A 428 7.10 12.74 47.89
CA THR A 428 7.78 12.54 49.16
C THR A 428 8.70 11.33 49.06
N CYS A 429 9.76 11.29 49.86
CA CYS A 429 10.68 10.15 49.86
C CYS A 429 11.50 10.09 51.15
N THR A 430 12.34 9.07 51.29
CA THR A 430 13.32 9.01 52.39
C THR A 430 14.72 8.81 51.82
N VAL A 431 15.71 9.51 52.38
CA VAL A 431 17.11 9.42 51.98
C VAL A 431 17.97 9.03 53.18
N THR A 432 18.94 8.14 52.98
CA THR A 432 19.97 7.80 53.97
C THR A 432 21.12 8.80 53.86
N LEU A 433 21.36 9.59 54.90
CA LEU A 433 22.46 10.57 54.93
C LEU A 433 23.65 10.14 55.78
N PHE A 434 23.53 9.03 56.51
CA PHE A 434 24.58 8.55 57.40
C PHE A 434 25.89 8.29 56.64
N GLY A 435 26.90 9.11 56.91
CA GLY A 435 28.20 9.03 56.24
C GLY A 435 28.26 9.71 54.86
N ALA A 436 27.19 10.37 54.41
CA ALA A 436 27.19 11.19 53.20
C ALA A 436 28.19 12.35 53.33
N GLU A 437 28.79 12.78 52.22
CA GLU A 437 29.76 13.87 52.24
C GLU A 437 29.07 15.22 52.54
N PRO A 438 29.49 16.01 53.54
CA PRO A 438 28.89 17.32 53.80
C PRO A 438 29.01 18.26 52.60
N GLY A 439 27.99 19.05 52.33
CA GLY A 439 27.96 19.99 51.21
C GLY A 439 26.58 20.11 50.57
N VAL A 440 26.54 20.80 49.44
CA VAL A 440 25.33 21.06 48.68
C VAL A 440 25.17 19.99 47.60
N TYR A 441 23.95 19.50 47.45
CA TYR A 441 23.52 18.47 46.50
C TYR A 441 22.41 19.01 45.60
N ASP A 442 22.43 18.57 44.35
CA ASP A 442 21.29 18.69 43.44
C ASP A 442 20.22 17.66 43.84
N VAL A 443 18.96 18.01 43.66
CA VAL A 443 17.85 17.06 43.73
C VAL A 443 17.48 16.68 42.31
N VAL A 444 17.50 15.39 42.00
CA VAL A 444 17.14 14.86 40.69
C VAL A 444 15.94 13.93 40.83
N LEU A 445 14.93 14.16 40.00
CA LEU A 445 13.75 13.31 39.87
C LEU A 445 13.74 12.74 38.46
N THR A 446 13.61 11.42 38.34
CA THR A 446 13.55 10.70 37.07
C THR A 446 12.22 9.97 36.96
N ILE A 447 11.47 10.23 35.89
CA ILE A 447 10.22 9.51 35.59
C ILE A 447 10.52 8.17 34.87
N PRO A 448 9.55 7.22 34.76
CA PRO A 448 9.83 5.84 34.34
C PRO A 448 10.49 5.65 32.97
N ASP A 449 10.36 6.60 32.05
CA ASP A 449 10.98 6.57 30.73
C ASP A 449 12.43 7.10 30.70
N GLY A 450 12.94 7.58 31.84
CA GLY A 450 14.29 8.10 31.99
C GLY A 450 14.40 9.63 31.87
N LEU A 451 13.31 10.36 31.61
CA LEU A 451 13.34 11.83 31.60
C LEU A 451 13.60 12.37 33.02
N GLU A 452 14.49 13.35 33.13
CA GLU A 452 14.93 13.90 34.42
C GLU A 452 14.62 15.39 34.58
N ALA A 453 14.18 15.77 35.78
CA ALA A 453 14.27 17.14 36.27
C ALA A 453 15.35 17.25 37.33
N ARG A 454 16.05 18.39 37.33
CA ARG A 454 17.13 18.71 38.27
C ARG A 454 16.88 20.06 38.90
N LEU A 455 16.84 20.11 40.22
CA LEU A 455 16.96 21.34 40.98
C LEU A 455 18.40 21.44 41.53
N PRO A 456 19.24 22.30 40.92
CA PRO A 456 20.63 22.40 41.31
C PRO A 456 20.78 23.02 42.70
N GLU A 457 21.78 22.58 43.44
CA GLU A 457 22.17 23.15 44.73
C GLU A 457 21.05 23.23 45.79
N ALA A 458 20.06 22.34 45.71
CA ALA A 458 18.80 22.47 46.45
C ALA A 458 18.81 21.86 47.86
N PHE A 459 19.73 20.94 48.14
CA PHE A 459 19.74 20.17 49.38
C PHE A 459 21.11 20.23 50.07
N THR A 460 21.15 20.58 51.35
CA THR A 460 22.42 20.68 52.11
C THR A 460 22.58 19.56 53.13
N VAL A 461 23.68 18.81 53.04
CA VAL A 461 24.12 17.88 54.09
C VAL A 461 25.09 18.63 55.02
N SER A 462 24.68 18.83 56.27
CA SER A 462 25.49 19.49 57.30
C SER A 462 26.48 18.54 57.96
N SER A 463 27.69 19.04 58.24
CA SER A 463 28.74 18.26 58.92
C SER A 463 28.43 18.08 60.41
N ALA A 464 28.87 16.97 60.99
CA ALA A 464 28.77 16.71 62.42
C ALA A 464 29.73 17.54 63.30
N CYS A 465 30.63 18.34 62.71
CA CYS A 465 31.69 19.07 63.42
C CYS A 465 31.09 20.26 64.19
N GLY A 466 30.60 19.97 65.39
CA GLY A 466 29.88 20.90 66.28
C GLY A 466 28.98 20.18 67.30
N ALA A 467 28.63 18.91 67.05
CA ALA A 467 27.92 18.09 68.01
C ALA A 467 28.91 17.57 69.07
N GLY A 468 28.74 18.03 70.32
CA GLY A 468 29.61 17.67 71.44
C GLY A 468 29.82 16.16 71.61
N SER A 469 30.93 15.79 72.23
CA SER A 469 31.52 14.44 72.36
C SER A 469 30.57 13.27 72.71
N GLY A 470 29.35 13.51 73.17
CA GLY A 470 28.35 12.47 73.47
C GLY A 470 27.68 11.82 72.26
N THR A 471 27.48 12.53 71.14
CA THR A 471 26.78 11.98 69.96
C THR A 471 27.68 11.12 69.07
N ALA A 472 28.98 11.44 69.01
CA ALA A 472 29.97 10.64 68.28
C ALA A 472 30.13 9.22 68.87
N LEU A 473 30.00 9.07 70.19
CA LEU A 473 30.04 7.77 70.88
C LEU A 473 28.80 6.90 70.62
N LEU A 474 27.63 7.53 70.48
CA LEU A 474 26.37 6.84 70.10
C LEU A 474 26.41 6.35 68.65
N ALA A 475 26.95 7.14 67.73
CA ALA A 475 27.18 6.73 66.33
C ALA A 475 28.19 5.57 66.22
N LEU A 476 29.26 5.57 67.03
CA LEU A 476 30.18 4.43 67.13
C LEU A 476 29.50 3.18 67.72
N GLY A 477 28.62 3.35 68.70
CA GLY A 477 27.86 2.25 69.31
C GLY A 477 26.91 1.56 68.34
N LEU A 478 26.23 2.33 67.47
CA LEU A 478 25.31 1.78 66.46
C LEU A 478 26.05 1.06 65.33
N THR A 479 27.21 1.56 64.89
CA THR A 479 28.04 0.90 63.87
C THR A 479 28.61 -0.44 64.34
N LEU A 480 29.01 -0.54 65.62
CA LEU A 480 29.45 -1.81 66.23
C LEU A 480 28.28 -2.79 66.47
N GLY A 481 27.09 -2.29 66.82
CA GLY A 481 25.89 -3.10 66.96
C GLY A 481 25.39 -3.71 65.64
N ALA A 482 25.43 -2.94 64.54
CA ALA A 482 25.03 -3.40 63.22
C ALA A 482 26.01 -4.46 62.63
N MET A 483 27.31 -4.32 62.86
CA MET A 483 28.30 -5.33 62.45
C MET A 483 28.13 -6.68 63.18
N SER A 484 27.62 -6.69 64.41
CA SER A 484 27.30 -7.93 65.16
C SER A 484 26.13 -8.72 64.54
N VAL A 485 25.16 -8.04 63.93
CA VAL A 485 23.98 -8.70 63.31
C VAL A 485 24.32 -9.29 61.93
N VAL A 486 25.23 -8.67 61.17
CA VAL A 486 25.68 -9.21 59.87
C VAL A 486 26.55 -10.47 60.04
N GLY A 487 27.30 -10.58 61.14
CA GLY A 487 28.09 -11.77 61.46
C GLY A 487 27.25 -13.03 61.78
N THR A 488 26.03 -12.86 62.30
CA THR A 488 25.17 -13.98 62.71
C THR A 488 24.31 -14.57 61.57
N LEU A 489 24.09 -13.84 60.48
CA LEU A 489 23.33 -14.33 59.31
C LEU A 489 24.18 -15.17 58.34
N ARG A 490 25.51 -15.00 58.31
CA ARG A 490 26.42 -15.81 57.46
C ARG A 490 26.66 -17.23 57.99
N ALA A 491 26.41 -17.49 59.29
CA ALA A 491 26.67 -18.80 59.90
C ALA A 491 25.52 -19.82 59.76
N LYS A 492 24.31 -19.42 59.31
CA LYS A 492 23.13 -20.31 59.26
C LYS A 492 22.80 -20.91 57.89
N ARG A 493 23.56 -20.61 56.83
CA ARG A 493 23.30 -21.13 55.46
C ARG A 493 24.19 -22.31 55.03
N GLY A 494 24.84 -22.97 55.99
CA GLY A 494 25.70 -24.14 55.73
C GLY A 494 25.41 -25.29 56.68
N ARG A 495 24.23 -25.92 56.58
CA ARG A 495 23.97 -27.35 56.93
C ARG A 495 22.48 -27.69 56.78
N ARG A 496 22.16 -28.25 55.61
CA ARG A 496 21.22 -29.35 55.30
C ARG A 496 20.52 -29.09 53.99
#